data_AF-A0A965CRK7-F1
#
_entry.id   AF-A0A965CRK7-F1
#
_cell.length_a   1.000
_cell.length_b   1.000
_cell.length_c   1.000
_cell.angle_alpha   90.00
_cell.angle_beta   90.00
_cell.angle_gamma   90.00
#
_symmetry.space_group_name_H-M   'P 1'
#
loop_
_entity.id
_entity.type
_entity.pdbx_description
1 polymer ?
#
loop_
_entity_poly.entity_id
_entity_poly.type
_entity_poly.pdbx_seq_one_letter_code
_entity_poly.pdbx_strand_id
1 'polypeptide(L)'
;MSTHRIVFTPSGKRGDFAEGTSVLEAARSLGVDVDSVCGGRGICGRCQILVAEGDFAKHGISSAENHLTEWNQVEERYANKRGALGAHRRLGCQAKLCGDVVIDVPPESQVHRQVVRKSADTRQIALEPVVRLHFIEVAEPNIDEPSSDFTRLCEALKAQWNIEASMPDLRVLNTLQKTLRAGEWKVTVAVRKGHDIVGIYPGLVETAYGVAVDVGSTTIAAHLSDLYTGETLASAGLMNPQIRFGEDLMSRVSYVMMNPGGENEMTDAVRAALNDLVGEVVKEAKITRER
;
A
#
# COMPACT_ATOMS: atom_id res chain seq x y z
N MET A 1 42.07 10.12 -4.73
CA MET A 1 40.72 10.06 -5.33
C MET A 1 39.76 10.10 -4.17
N SER A 2 38.77 11.00 -4.19
CA SER A 2 37.71 11.02 -3.19
C SER A 2 36.96 9.69 -3.26
N THR A 3 36.62 9.15 -2.10
CA THR A 3 35.80 7.94 -1.96
C THR A 3 34.50 8.32 -1.28
N HIS A 4 33.39 7.76 -1.75
CA HIS A 4 32.06 8.00 -1.20
C HIS A 4 31.43 6.69 -0.77
N ARG A 5 30.70 6.74 0.34
CA ARG A 5 29.95 5.62 0.87
C ARG A 5 28.60 5.51 0.21
N ILE A 6 28.26 4.32 -0.27
CA ILE A 6 26.94 4.01 -0.81
C ILE A 6 26.28 2.92 0.03
N VAL A 7 24.99 3.08 0.33
CA VAL A 7 24.16 2.09 1.02
C VAL A 7 22.94 1.76 0.16
N PHE A 8 22.69 0.47 -0.08
CA PHE A 8 21.55 0.00 -0.87
C PHE A 8 20.46 -0.57 0.02
N THR A 9 19.34 0.14 0.09
CA THR A 9 18.08 -0.37 0.62
C THR A 9 17.29 -1.02 -0.52
N PRO A 10 16.64 -2.17 -0.29
CA PRO A 10 16.46 -2.86 1.00
C PRO A 10 17.55 -3.85 1.41
N SER A 11 18.52 -4.10 0.54
CA SER A 11 19.49 -5.20 0.74
C SER A 11 20.42 -5.01 1.95
N GLY A 12 20.53 -3.78 2.46
CA GLY A 12 21.46 -3.36 3.51
C GLY A 12 22.94 -3.42 3.11
N LYS A 13 23.22 -3.68 1.84
CA LYS A 13 24.59 -3.79 1.31
C LYS A 13 25.21 -2.40 1.19
N ARG A 14 26.48 -2.30 1.59
CA ARG A 14 27.21 -1.03 1.64
C ARG A 14 28.68 -1.21 1.29
N GLY A 15 29.28 -0.15 0.77
CA GLY A 15 30.70 -0.10 0.44
C GLY A 15 31.15 1.31 0.12
N ASP A 16 32.47 1.48 0.01
CA ASP A 16 33.10 2.75 -0.32
C ASP A 16 33.66 2.66 -1.76
N PHE A 17 33.30 3.63 -2.61
CA PHE A 17 33.65 3.64 -4.04
C PHE A 17 34.28 4.96 -4.44
N ALA A 18 35.09 4.95 -5.49
CA ALA A 18 35.68 6.18 -6.02
C ALA A 18 34.60 7.11 -6.59
N GLU A 19 34.81 8.41 -6.44
CA GLU A 19 34.02 9.45 -7.11
C GLU A 19 33.90 9.18 -8.62
N GLY A 20 32.69 9.34 -9.15
CA GLY A 20 32.37 9.05 -10.55
C GLY A 20 32.00 7.58 -10.84
N THR A 21 32.10 6.66 -9.88
CA THR A 21 31.59 5.28 -10.02
C THR A 21 30.08 5.31 -10.22
N SER A 22 29.56 4.52 -11.17
CA SER A 22 28.10 4.45 -11.39
C SER A 22 27.39 3.66 -10.30
N VAL A 23 26.15 4.02 -9.98
CA VAL A 23 25.34 3.31 -8.98
C VAL A 23 25.16 1.83 -9.37
N LEU A 24 24.97 1.52 -10.66
CA LEU A 24 24.85 0.14 -11.15
C LEU A 24 26.15 -0.66 -10.97
N GLU A 25 27.31 -0.03 -11.15
CA GLU A 25 28.60 -0.68 -10.94
C GLU A 25 28.85 -0.97 -9.47
N ALA A 26 28.56 0.00 -8.59
CA ALA A 26 28.59 -0.20 -7.15
C ALA A 26 27.63 -1.32 -6.71
N ALA A 27 26.40 -1.33 -7.25
CA ALA A 27 25.41 -2.37 -7.00
C ALA A 27 25.93 -3.77 -7.38
N ARG A 28 26.52 -3.91 -8.56
CA ARG A 28 27.10 -5.19 -9.04
C ARG A 28 28.26 -5.66 -8.18
N SER A 29 29.16 -4.76 -7.79
CA SER A 29 30.30 -5.08 -6.93
C SER A 29 29.87 -5.63 -5.57
N LEU A 30 28.80 -5.06 -5.00
CA LEU A 30 28.22 -5.52 -3.74
C LEU A 30 27.27 -6.73 -3.91
N GLY A 31 26.92 -7.10 -5.15
CA GLY A 31 25.93 -8.13 -5.47
C GLY A 31 24.50 -7.74 -5.11
N VAL A 32 24.16 -6.44 -5.16
CA VAL A 32 22.79 -5.93 -4.98
C VAL A 32 21.95 -6.36 -6.19
N ASP A 33 20.70 -6.76 -5.92
CA ASP A 33 19.78 -7.23 -6.93
C ASP A 33 19.19 -6.07 -7.75
N VAL A 34 19.93 -5.60 -8.75
CA VAL A 34 19.50 -4.57 -9.71
C VAL A 34 19.54 -5.14 -11.13
N ASP A 35 18.39 -5.22 -11.79
CA ASP A 35 18.28 -5.74 -13.16
C ASP A 35 18.93 -4.78 -14.18
N SER A 36 19.66 -5.34 -15.14
CA SER A 36 20.29 -4.57 -16.22
C SER A 36 20.53 -5.43 -17.46
N VAL A 37 19.51 -5.49 -18.33
CA VAL A 37 19.58 -6.20 -19.61
C VAL A 37 20.34 -5.43 -20.71
N CYS A 38 20.48 -4.12 -20.58
CA CYS A 38 21.13 -3.29 -21.62
C CYS A 38 22.64 -3.10 -21.42
N GLY A 39 23.22 -3.64 -20.34
CA GLY A 39 24.64 -3.48 -20.03
C GLY A 39 25.05 -2.06 -19.64
N GLY A 40 24.12 -1.24 -19.15
CA GLY A 40 24.40 0.15 -18.73
C GLY A 40 24.22 1.23 -19.79
N ARG A 41 23.68 0.88 -20.96
CA ARG A 41 23.43 1.82 -22.08
C ARG A 41 22.26 2.78 -21.88
N GLY A 42 21.52 2.69 -20.78
CA GLY A 42 20.39 3.59 -20.48
C GLY A 42 19.16 3.43 -21.39
N ILE A 43 18.99 2.30 -22.07
CA ILE A 43 17.90 2.08 -23.04
C ILE A 43 16.76 1.16 -22.54
N CYS A 44 16.98 0.41 -21.46
CA CYS A 44 16.01 -0.58 -20.97
C CYS A 44 15.14 -0.10 -19.80
N GLY A 45 15.63 0.86 -19.00
CA GLY A 45 14.95 1.35 -17.81
C GLY A 45 14.73 0.31 -16.71
N ARG A 46 15.53 -0.77 -16.65
CA ARG A 46 15.42 -1.80 -15.60
C ARG A 46 16.29 -1.55 -14.37
N CYS A 47 17.29 -0.68 -14.50
CA CYS A 47 18.19 -0.31 -13.41
C CYS A 47 17.72 0.98 -12.72
N GLN A 48 16.42 1.15 -12.54
CA GLN A 48 15.90 2.36 -11.89
C GLN A 48 16.28 2.34 -10.41
N ILE A 49 16.64 3.49 -9.89
CA ILE A 49 17.00 3.71 -8.50
C ILE A 49 16.36 5.01 -8.01
N LEU A 50 16.18 5.13 -6.71
CA LEU A 50 15.70 6.34 -6.04
C LEU A 50 16.76 6.76 -5.00
N VAL A 51 16.99 8.06 -4.86
CA VAL A 51 17.81 8.57 -3.75
C VAL A 51 16.90 8.67 -2.52
N ALA A 52 17.29 8.04 -1.43
CA ALA A 52 16.67 8.28 -0.14
C ALA A 52 17.34 9.51 0.48
N GLU A 53 16.62 10.62 0.57
CA GLU A 53 17.14 11.88 1.11
C GLU A 53 16.99 11.94 2.63
N GLY A 54 17.85 12.72 3.30
CA GLY A 54 17.82 12.94 4.74
C GLY A 54 19.00 12.35 5.49
N ASP A 55 18.93 12.46 6.82
CA ASP A 55 19.98 12.02 7.74
C ASP A 55 19.71 10.60 8.28
N PHE A 56 20.65 9.70 8.04
CA PHE A 56 20.55 8.28 8.38
C PHE A 56 21.54 7.90 9.49
N ALA A 57 21.13 8.09 10.76
CA ALA A 57 21.96 7.83 11.94
C ALA A 57 22.66 6.47 11.96
N LYS A 58 21.93 5.40 11.61
CA LYS A 58 22.43 4.01 11.60
C LYS A 58 23.60 3.83 10.64
N HIS A 59 23.60 4.57 9.54
CA HIS A 59 24.63 4.49 8.51
C HIS A 59 25.70 5.57 8.68
N GLY A 60 25.42 6.62 9.46
CA GLY A 60 26.29 7.77 9.64
C GLY A 60 26.43 8.59 8.35
N ILE A 61 25.35 8.66 7.56
CA ILE A 61 25.33 9.28 6.23
C ILE A 61 24.22 10.33 6.18
N SER A 62 24.53 11.49 5.61
CA SER A 62 23.55 12.45 5.12
C SER A 62 23.45 12.26 3.60
N SER A 63 22.25 11.98 3.11
CA SER A 63 22.02 11.63 1.70
C SER A 63 21.14 12.70 1.05
N ALA A 64 21.51 13.13 -0.14
CA ALA A 64 20.81 14.16 -0.89
C ALA A 64 20.88 13.89 -2.39
N GLU A 65 19.93 14.38 -3.18
CA GLU A 65 19.88 14.13 -4.62
C GLU A 65 21.15 14.63 -5.36
N ASN A 66 21.77 15.70 -4.86
CA ASN A 66 23.02 16.26 -5.38
C ASN A 66 24.29 15.46 -5.04
N HIS A 67 24.18 14.38 -4.26
CA HIS A 67 25.26 13.41 -4.06
C HIS A 67 25.38 12.42 -5.23
N LEU A 68 24.50 12.52 -6.23
CA LEU A 68 24.65 11.93 -7.54
C LEU A 68 24.89 13.02 -8.59
N THR A 69 25.53 12.65 -9.71
CA THR A 69 25.64 13.53 -10.88
C THR A 69 24.26 13.97 -11.38
N GLU A 70 24.18 15.19 -11.92
CA GLU A 70 22.95 15.72 -12.51
C GLU A 70 22.35 14.82 -13.60
N TRP A 71 21.08 15.08 -13.90
CA TRP A 71 20.35 14.41 -14.96
C TRP A 71 21.03 14.60 -16.31
N ASN A 72 21.29 13.50 -17.04
CA ASN A 72 22.07 13.55 -18.27
C ASN A 72 21.22 13.34 -19.55
N GLN A 73 21.83 13.57 -20.72
CA GLN A 73 21.16 13.42 -22.02
C GLN A 73 20.63 12.00 -22.30
N VAL A 74 21.23 10.96 -21.70
CA VAL A 74 20.77 9.57 -21.88
C VAL A 74 19.48 9.34 -21.11
N GLU A 75 19.40 9.84 -19.88
CA GLU A 75 18.18 9.80 -19.06
C GLU A 75 17.07 10.62 -19.72
N GLU A 76 17.39 11.81 -20.25
CA GLU A 76 16.45 12.65 -21.00
C GLU A 76 15.91 11.94 -22.26
N ARG A 77 16.81 11.34 -23.05
CA ARG A 77 16.43 10.56 -24.23
C ARG A 77 15.54 9.36 -23.86
N TYR A 78 15.79 8.70 -22.74
CA TYR A 78 14.95 7.62 -22.25
C TYR A 78 13.54 8.14 -21.91
N ALA A 79 13.46 9.20 -21.10
CA ALA A 79 12.20 9.80 -20.69
C ALA A 79 11.35 10.24 -21.89
N ASN A 80 11.96 10.87 -22.89
CA ASN A 80 11.29 11.31 -24.11
C ASN A 80 10.73 10.16 -24.96
N LYS A 81 11.38 8.99 -24.96
CA LYS A 81 10.98 7.85 -25.81
C LYS A 81 10.04 6.86 -25.12
N ARG A 82 10.18 6.68 -23.81
CA ARG A 82 9.48 5.62 -23.06
C ARG A 82 8.59 6.13 -21.94
N GLY A 83 8.51 7.45 -21.75
CA GLY A 83 7.77 8.08 -20.67
C GLY A 83 8.65 8.40 -19.47
N ALA A 84 8.17 9.30 -18.62
CA ALA A 84 8.87 9.72 -17.42
C ALA A 84 9.15 8.52 -16.50
N LEU A 85 10.33 8.52 -15.87
CA LEU A 85 10.78 7.46 -14.96
C LEU A 85 10.02 7.42 -13.62
N GLY A 86 9.03 8.31 -13.41
CA GLY A 86 8.40 8.54 -12.09
C GLY A 86 9.13 9.63 -11.32
N ALA A 87 8.49 10.18 -10.27
CA ALA A 87 9.09 11.24 -9.46
C ALA A 87 10.37 10.74 -8.77
N HIS A 88 11.45 11.52 -8.88
CA HIS A 88 12.76 11.27 -8.26
C HIS A 88 13.47 9.94 -8.65
N ARG A 89 13.00 9.23 -9.68
CA ARG A 89 13.67 8.02 -10.18
C ARG A 89 14.76 8.35 -11.18
N ARG A 90 15.93 7.70 -11.03
CA ARG A 90 17.14 7.84 -11.85
C ARG A 90 17.49 6.52 -12.52
N LEU A 91 18.26 6.55 -13.61
CA LEU A 91 18.89 5.35 -14.16
C LEU A 91 20.21 5.09 -13.42
N GLY A 92 20.29 4.03 -12.62
CA GLY A 92 21.50 3.69 -11.86
C GLY A 92 22.74 3.45 -12.71
N CYS A 93 22.60 3.12 -13.99
CA CYS A 93 23.74 3.03 -14.91
C CYS A 93 24.31 4.38 -15.36
N GLN A 94 23.54 5.46 -15.19
CA GLN A 94 23.92 6.81 -15.63
C GLN A 94 24.23 7.73 -14.44
N ALA A 95 23.57 7.52 -13.32
CA ALA A 95 23.86 8.22 -12.07
C ALA A 95 25.22 7.77 -11.50
N LYS A 96 26.10 8.74 -11.25
CA LYS A 96 27.43 8.52 -10.69
C LYS A 96 27.58 9.20 -9.33
N LEU A 97 28.43 8.65 -8.48
CA LEU A 97 28.66 9.13 -7.13
C LEU A 97 29.46 10.44 -7.09
N CYS A 98 28.93 11.42 -6.35
CA CYS A 98 29.56 12.71 -6.01
C CYS A 98 29.62 12.95 -4.49
N GLY A 99 28.93 12.13 -3.69
CA GLY A 99 28.81 12.24 -2.25
C GLY A 99 28.32 10.93 -1.63
N ASP A 100 28.28 10.88 -0.30
CA ASP A 100 27.75 9.71 0.41
C ASP A 100 26.24 9.62 0.22
N VAL A 101 25.72 8.44 -0.17
CA VAL A 101 24.33 8.35 -0.62
C VAL A 101 23.66 7.04 -0.21
N VAL A 102 22.39 7.15 0.16
CA VAL A 102 21.50 6.01 0.38
C VAL A 102 20.61 5.85 -0.84
N ILE A 103 20.68 4.66 -1.45
CA ILE A 103 19.94 4.29 -2.64
C ILE A 103 18.84 3.31 -2.28
N ASP A 104 17.60 3.62 -2.69
CA ASP A 104 16.47 2.69 -2.66
C ASP A 104 16.31 2.05 -4.05
N VAL A 105 16.32 0.72 -4.08
CA VAL A 105 16.13 -0.08 -5.29
C VAL A 105 14.67 -0.52 -5.35
N PRO A 106 13.85 0.04 -6.26
CA PRO A 106 12.43 -0.27 -6.34
C PRO A 106 12.20 -1.74 -6.73
N PRO A 107 11.09 -2.37 -6.28
CA PRO A 107 10.81 -3.79 -6.54
C PRO A 107 10.82 -4.16 -8.03
N GLU A 108 10.36 -3.27 -8.90
CA GLU A 108 10.35 -3.49 -10.37
C GLU A 108 11.76 -3.59 -10.98
N SER A 109 12.77 -3.06 -10.29
CA SER A 109 14.18 -3.14 -10.68
C SER A 109 14.90 -4.34 -10.06
N GLN A 110 14.27 -5.10 -9.15
CA GLN A 110 14.86 -6.27 -8.51
C GLN A 110 14.54 -7.54 -9.31
N VAL A 111 15.51 -8.44 -9.52
CA VAL A 111 15.28 -9.67 -10.28
C VAL A 111 14.42 -10.66 -9.48
N HIS A 112 14.54 -10.68 -8.16
CA HIS A 112 13.79 -11.57 -7.28
C HIS A 112 12.73 -10.81 -6.49
N ARG A 113 11.47 -10.80 -6.98
CA ARG A 113 10.33 -10.33 -6.17
C ARG A 113 10.10 -11.33 -5.03
N GLN A 114 10.06 -10.84 -3.79
CA GLN A 114 9.60 -11.67 -2.67
C GLN A 114 8.12 -11.99 -2.87
N VAL A 115 7.82 -13.24 -3.20
CA VAL A 115 6.45 -13.75 -3.30
C VAL A 115 6.12 -14.42 -1.97
N VAL A 116 5.00 -14.04 -1.34
CA VAL A 116 4.46 -14.76 -0.19
C VAL A 116 4.00 -16.13 -0.69
N ARG A 117 4.78 -17.17 -0.37
CA ARG A 117 4.54 -18.55 -0.83
C ARG A 117 3.80 -19.44 0.19
N LYS A 118 3.36 -18.88 1.33
CA LYS A 118 2.56 -19.64 2.29
C LYS A 118 1.10 -19.56 1.90
N SER A 119 0.60 -20.61 1.27
CA SER A 119 -0.83 -20.88 1.17
C SER A 119 -1.42 -20.95 2.58
N ALA A 120 -2.58 -20.33 2.79
CA ALA A 120 -3.31 -20.47 4.05
C ALA A 120 -3.67 -21.95 4.25
N ASP A 121 -3.18 -22.56 5.32
CA ASP A 121 -3.57 -23.92 5.67
C ASP A 121 -5.05 -23.96 6.03
N THR A 122 -5.79 -24.89 5.42
CA THR A 122 -7.23 -25.03 5.61
C THR A 122 -7.53 -25.56 7.01
N ARG A 123 -7.73 -24.66 7.98
CA ARG A 123 -8.29 -25.00 9.29
C ARG A 123 -9.79 -24.74 9.26
N GLN A 124 -10.58 -25.69 9.77
CA GLN A 124 -11.99 -25.44 10.04
C GLN A 124 -12.09 -24.49 11.23
N ILE A 125 -12.60 -23.30 11.00
CA ILE A 125 -12.80 -22.25 12.00
C ILE A 125 -14.28 -21.93 12.02
N ALA A 126 -14.88 -21.83 13.21
CA ALA A 126 -16.22 -21.30 13.35
C ALA A 126 -16.20 -19.82 12.96
N LEU A 127 -16.93 -19.47 11.89
CA LEU A 127 -16.89 -18.12 11.35
C LEU A 127 -17.78 -17.19 12.17
N GLU A 128 -17.14 -16.21 12.79
CA GLU A 128 -17.82 -15.10 13.45
C GLU A 128 -17.29 -13.79 12.85
N PRO A 129 -17.74 -13.41 11.64
CA PRO A 129 -17.23 -12.23 10.97
C PRO A 129 -17.60 -10.97 11.74
N VAL A 130 -16.64 -10.05 11.83
CA VAL A 130 -16.77 -8.77 12.55
C VAL A 130 -17.82 -7.86 11.90
N VAL A 131 -18.04 -8.00 10.60
CA VAL A 131 -19.07 -7.30 9.82
C VAL A 131 -20.02 -8.33 9.22
N ARG A 132 -21.33 -8.09 9.35
CA ARG A 132 -22.39 -8.92 8.77
C ARG A 132 -23.32 -8.05 7.92
N LEU A 133 -23.84 -8.61 6.82
CA LEU A 133 -24.82 -7.94 5.98
C LEU A 133 -26.23 -8.34 6.41
N HIS A 134 -27.11 -7.35 6.51
CA HIS A 134 -28.50 -7.52 6.88
C HIS A 134 -29.37 -6.87 5.82
N PHE A 135 -30.05 -7.69 5.02
CA PHE A 135 -31.08 -7.20 4.11
C PHE A 135 -32.33 -6.83 4.91
N ILE A 136 -32.85 -5.63 4.66
CA ILE A 136 -34.04 -5.10 5.33
C ILE A 136 -34.94 -4.36 4.36
N GLU A 137 -36.24 -4.40 4.64
CA GLU A 137 -37.23 -3.52 4.01
C GLU A 137 -37.57 -2.37 4.96
N VAL A 138 -37.37 -1.14 4.49
CA VAL A 138 -37.58 0.08 5.27
C VAL A 138 -38.91 0.72 4.87
N ALA A 139 -39.70 1.15 5.85
CA ALA A 139 -40.97 1.81 5.57
C ALA A 139 -40.78 3.07 4.71
N GLU A 140 -41.71 3.30 3.79
CA GLU A 140 -41.71 4.51 2.96
C GLU A 140 -41.97 5.77 3.78
N PRO A 141 -41.39 6.93 3.38
CA PRO A 141 -41.74 8.20 3.99
C PRO A 141 -43.25 8.43 3.89
N ASN A 142 -43.88 8.70 5.03
CA ASN A 142 -45.30 9.04 5.12
C ASN A 142 -45.45 10.45 5.71
N ILE A 143 -46.38 11.23 5.16
CA ILE A 143 -46.71 12.58 5.68
C ILE A 143 -47.41 12.51 7.04
N ASP A 144 -48.18 11.44 7.29
CA ASP A 144 -48.92 11.24 8.53
C ASP A 144 -48.00 10.77 9.68
N GLU A 145 -46.87 10.14 9.33
CA GLU A 145 -45.85 9.65 10.27
C GLU A 145 -44.47 10.22 9.89
N PRO A 146 -44.21 11.51 10.16
CA PRO A 146 -42.99 12.18 9.74
C PRO A 146 -41.79 11.71 10.58
N SER A 147 -41.10 10.68 10.10
CA SER A 147 -39.88 10.12 10.69
C SER A 147 -38.66 10.39 9.80
N SER A 148 -37.48 10.40 10.40
CA SER A 148 -36.23 10.51 9.64
C SER A 148 -35.88 9.20 8.95
N ASP A 149 -35.14 9.27 7.83
CA ASP A 149 -34.65 8.07 7.12
C ASP A 149 -33.82 7.16 8.04
N PHE A 150 -33.03 7.74 8.95
CA PHE A 150 -32.23 6.99 9.91
C PHE A 150 -33.09 6.31 10.97
N THR A 151 -34.11 6.99 11.48
CA THR A 151 -35.05 6.41 12.44
C THR A 151 -35.75 5.18 11.85
N ARG A 152 -36.28 5.29 10.62
CA ARG A 152 -36.93 4.16 9.95
C ARG A 152 -35.98 3.00 9.67
N LEU A 153 -34.71 3.29 9.34
CA LEU A 153 -33.68 2.27 9.17
C LEU A 153 -33.45 1.49 10.48
N CYS A 154 -33.29 2.19 11.60
CA CYS A 154 -33.10 1.56 12.91
C CYS A 154 -34.31 0.75 13.36
N GLU A 155 -35.53 1.24 13.10
CA GLU A 155 -36.76 0.51 13.36
C GLU A 155 -36.83 -0.79 12.56
N ALA A 156 -36.49 -0.74 11.26
CA ALA A 156 -36.44 -1.92 10.40
C ALA A 156 -35.38 -2.94 10.87
N LEU A 157 -34.17 -2.49 11.23
CA LEU A 157 -33.11 -3.36 11.79
C LEU A 157 -33.54 -4.02 13.10
N LYS A 158 -34.18 -3.26 14.00
CA LYS A 158 -34.68 -3.79 15.26
C LYS A 158 -35.81 -4.79 15.05
N ALA A 159 -36.76 -4.49 14.17
CA ALA A 159 -37.90 -5.35 13.90
C ALA A 159 -37.53 -6.67 13.20
N GLN A 160 -36.63 -6.61 12.21
CA GLN A 160 -36.34 -7.76 11.33
C GLN A 160 -35.15 -8.59 11.82
N TRP A 161 -34.19 -7.98 12.51
CA TRP A 161 -32.95 -8.65 12.94
C TRP A 161 -32.67 -8.54 14.44
N ASN A 162 -33.53 -7.87 15.22
CA ASN A 162 -33.31 -7.59 16.65
C ASN A 162 -31.97 -6.86 16.91
N ILE A 163 -31.58 -5.96 16.00
CA ILE A 163 -30.36 -5.17 16.09
C ILE A 163 -30.72 -3.75 16.53
N GLU A 164 -30.17 -3.33 17.68
CA GLU A 164 -30.20 -1.93 18.10
C GLU A 164 -28.95 -1.22 17.57
N ALA A 165 -29.10 -0.54 16.43
CA ALA A 165 -27.99 0.10 15.75
C ALA A 165 -27.56 1.42 16.43
N SER A 166 -26.26 1.67 16.45
CA SER A 166 -25.67 2.94 16.86
C SER A 166 -25.74 3.97 15.72
N MET A 167 -25.57 5.25 16.05
CA MET A 167 -25.48 6.31 15.06
C MET A 167 -24.25 6.09 14.16
N PRO A 168 -24.43 5.96 12.84
CA PRO A 168 -23.31 5.76 11.93
C PRO A 168 -22.50 7.04 11.76
N ASP A 169 -21.33 6.89 11.13
CA ASP A 169 -20.53 8.04 10.73
C ASP A 169 -21.19 8.85 9.60
N LEU A 170 -20.65 10.05 9.36
CA LEU A 170 -21.19 10.99 8.37
C LEU A 170 -21.15 10.44 6.92
N ARG A 171 -20.27 9.49 6.60
CA ARG A 171 -20.16 8.94 5.24
C ARG A 171 -21.39 8.09 4.90
N VAL A 172 -21.84 7.28 5.85
CA VAL A 172 -23.07 6.51 5.71
C VAL A 172 -24.28 7.45 5.70
N LEU A 173 -24.36 8.41 6.64
CA LEU A 173 -25.49 9.35 6.71
C LEU A 173 -25.67 10.16 5.41
N ASN A 174 -24.57 10.60 4.79
CA ASN A 174 -24.60 11.36 3.54
C ASN A 174 -25.11 10.56 2.33
N THR A 175 -25.04 9.23 2.38
CA THR A 175 -25.48 8.35 1.28
C THR A 175 -26.83 7.69 1.56
N LEU A 176 -27.24 7.61 2.82
CA LEU A 176 -28.45 6.94 3.31
C LEU A 176 -29.69 7.16 2.45
N GLN A 177 -30.11 8.42 2.28
CA GLN A 177 -31.35 8.74 1.54
C GLN A 177 -31.29 8.30 0.08
N LYS A 178 -30.14 8.52 -0.58
CA LYS A 178 -29.96 8.14 -1.99
C LYS A 178 -29.99 6.63 -2.15
N THR A 179 -29.34 5.92 -1.23
CA THR A 179 -29.29 4.46 -1.22
C THR A 179 -30.66 3.84 -0.95
N LEU A 180 -31.41 4.35 0.03
CA LEU A 180 -32.78 3.90 0.30
C LEU A 180 -33.66 4.04 -0.95
N ARG A 181 -33.63 5.21 -1.59
CA ARG A 181 -34.39 5.46 -2.82
C ARG A 181 -33.97 4.57 -3.98
N ALA A 182 -32.67 4.40 -4.19
CA ALA A 182 -32.16 3.55 -5.27
C ALA A 182 -32.53 2.07 -5.10
N GLY A 183 -32.68 1.60 -3.85
CA GLY A 183 -33.07 0.24 -3.54
C GLY A 183 -34.57 -0.01 -3.46
N GLU A 184 -35.43 0.95 -3.83
CA GLU A 184 -36.88 0.82 -3.62
C GLU A 184 -37.22 0.46 -2.15
N TRP A 185 -36.41 1.03 -1.24
CA TRP A 185 -36.47 0.96 0.21
C TRP A 185 -36.17 -0.45 0.73
N LYS A 186 -35.62 -1.28 -0.14
CA LYS A 186 -35.00 -2.55 0.16
C LYS A 186 -33.50 -2.37 0.07
N VAL A 187 -32.83 -2.55 1.20
CA VAL A 187 -31.40 -2.24 1.31
C VAL A 187 -30.68 -3.31 2.10
N THR A 188 -29.38 -3.43 1.84
CA THR A 188 -28.48 -4.25 2.66
C THR A 188 -27.63 -3.36 3.53
N VAL A 189 -27.67 -3.58 4.84
CA VAL A 189 -26.90 -2.83 5.84
C VAL A 189 -25.73 -3.66 6.32
N ALA A 190 -24.52 -3.11 6.23
CA ALA A 190 -23.33 -3.71 6.83
C ALA A 190 -23.23 -3.27 8.30
N VAL A 191 -23.36 -4.24 9.22
CA VAL A 191 -23.32 -4.01 10.66
C VAL A 191 -22.06 -4.64 11.25
N ARG A 192 -21.25 -3.83 11.94
CA ARG A 192 -20.02 -4.22 12.61
C ARG A 192 -20.28 -4.44 14.11
N LYS A 193 -19.73 -5.51 14.67
CA LYS A 193 -19.88 -5.88 16.09
C LYS A 193 -21.34 -5.92 16.57
N GLY A 194 -22.28 -6.19 15.67
CA GLY A 194 -23.71 -6.32 15.97
C GLY A 194 -24.47 -5.01 16.25
N HIS A 195 -23.85 -3.83 16.12
CA HIS A 195 -24.56 -2.55 16.36
C HIS A 195 -24.06 -1.38 15.50
N ASP A 196 -22.79 -1.35 15.08
CA ASP A 196 -22.25 -0.23 14.31
C ASP A 196 -22.62 -0.35 12.83
N ILE A 197 -23.43 0.56 12.30
CA ILE A 197 -23.66 0.62 10.86
C ILE A 197 -22.40 1.20 10.18
N VAL A 198 -21.78 0.42 9.30
CA VAL A 198 -20.53 0.78 8.59
C VAL A 198 -20.72 0.93 7.09
N GLY A 199 -21.86 0.55 6.56
CA GLY A 199 -22.20 0.66 5.14
C GLY A 199 -23.66 0.37 4.87
N ILE A 200 -24.17 0.91 3.76
CA ILE A 200 -25.53 0.67 3.27
C ILE A 200 -25.50 0.58 1.75
N TYR A 201 -26.19 -0.41 1.20
CA TYR A 201 -26.21 -0.75 -0.23
C TYR A 201 -27.65 -0.90 -0.71
N PRO A 202 -27.96 -0.47 -1.95
CA PRO A 202 -29.30 -0.66 -2.50
C PRO A 202 -29.53 -2.13 -2.87
N GLY A 203 -30.72 -2.65 -2.60
CA GLY A 203 -31.09 -4.02 -2.90
C GLY A 203 -30.35 -5.06 -2.03
N LEU A 204 -30.33 -6.29 -2.52
CA LEU A 204 -29.69 -7.43 -1.87
C LEU A 204 -28.20 -7.50 -2.22
N VAL A 205 -27.34 -7.55 -1.19
CA VAL A 205 -25.91 -7.84 -1.33
C VAL A 205 -25.60 -9.09 -0.52
N GLU A 206 -25.11 -10.13 -1.19
CA GLU A 206 -24.93 -11.45 -0.58
C GLU A 206 -23.48 -11.71 -0.14
N THR A 207 -22.51 -10.97 -0.70
CA THR A 207 -21.08 -11.21 -0.50
C THR A 207 -20.44 -10.05 0.24
N ALA A 208 -19.59 -10.37 1.21
CA ALA A 208 -18.71 -9.41 1.88
C ALA A 208 -17.31 -10.01 1.98
N TYR A 209 -16.31 -9.19 1.67
CA TYR A 209 -14.91 -9.58 1.70
C TYR A 209 -14.15 -8.81 2.78
N GLY A 210 -13.14 -9.46 3.36
CA GLY A 210 -12.20 -8.85 4.28
C GLY A 210 -10.76 -9.05 3.81
N VAL A 211 -9.90 -8.09 4.11
CA VAL A 211 -8.45 -8.25 3.89
C VAL A 211 -7.76 -8.31 5.24
N ALA A 212 -7.11 -9.43 5.52
CA ALA A 212 -6.20 -9.57 6.65
C ALA A 212 -4.81 -9.10 6.21
N VAL A 213 -4.22 -8.16 6.95
CA VAL A 213 -2.91 -7.59 6.64
C VAL A 213 -1.97 -7.81 7.81
N ASP A 214 -0.79 -8.36 7.54
CA ASP A 214 0.34 -8.42 8.47
C ASP A 214 1.41 -7.41 8.04
N VAL A 215 1.68 -6.41 8.88
CA VAL A 215 2.68 -5.37 8.63
C VAL A 215 3.93 -5.67 9.44
N GLY A 216 4.81 -6.50 8.87
CA GLY A 216 6.13 -6.75 9.43
C GLY A 216 7.11 -5.61 9.15
N SER A 217 8.23 -5.58 9.88
CA SER A 217 9.32 -4.63 9.63
C SER A 217 9.90 -4.78 8.23
N THR A 218 10.06 -6.02 7.76
CA THR A 218 10.65 -6.31 6.44
C THR A 218 9.63 -6.66 5.38
N THR A 219 8.52 -7.32 5.74
CA THR A 219 7.55 -7.85 4.79
C THR A 219 6.16 -7.43 5.20
N ILE A 220 5.33 -7.05 4.23
CA ILE A 220 3.90 -6.83 4.40
C ILE A 220 3.18 -7.91 3.60
N ALA A 221 2.25 -8.61 4.23
CA ALA A 221 1.42 -9.63 3.59
C ALA A 221 -0.06 -9.24 3.68
N ALA A 222 -0.82 -9.57 2.64
CA ALA A 222 -2.26 -9.36 2.58
C ALA A 222 -2.97 -10.62 2.09
N HIS A 223 -4.04 -11.01 2.78
CA HIS A 223 -4.89 -12.14 2.43
C HIS A 223 -6.33 -11.64 2.27
N LEU A 224 -6.88 -11.78 1.07
CA LEU A 224 -8.29 -11.47 0.79
C LEU A 224 -9.12 -12.71 1.08
N SER A 225 -10.13 -12.57 1.94
CA SER A 225 -11.01 -13.67 2.31
C SER A 225 -12.48 -13.30 2.17
N ASP A 226 -13.30 -14.30 1.85
CA ASP A 226 -14.75 -14.22 1.95
C ASP A 226 -15.16 -14.30 3.43
N LEU A 227 -15.97 -13.35 3.90
CA LEU A 227 -16.36 -13.27 5.31
C LEU A 227 -17.42 -14.31 5.72
N TYR A 228 -18.14 -14.90 4.76
CA TYR A 228 -19.17 -15.91 5.00
C TYR A 228 -18.64 -17.32 4.87
N THR A 229 -17.75 -17.59 3.91
CA THR A 229 -17.18 -18.92 3.71
C THR A 229 -15.86 -19.10 4.46
N GLY A 230 -15.19 -17.99 4.83
CA GLY A 230 -13.86 -18.01 5.44
C GLY A 230 -12.74 -18.35 4.46
N GLU A 231 -13.06 -18.58 3.19
CA GLU A 231 -12.10 -18.95 2.16
C GLU A 231 -11.17 -17.79 1.84
N THR A 232 -9.86 -18.06 1.78
CA THR A 232 -8.87 -17.10 1.27
C THR A 232 -8.84 -17.16 -0.25
N LEU A 233 -9.29 -16.09 -0.90
CA LEU A 233 -9.46 -15.98 -2.35
C LEU A 233 -8.16 -15.58 -3.06
N ALA A 234 -7.33 -14.76 -2.43
CA ALA A 234 -6.07 -14.30 -2.98
C ALA A 234 -5.08 -13.91 -1.87
N SER A 235 -3.79 -13.98 -2.16
CA SER A 235 -2.72 -13.64 -1.22
C SER A 235 -1.59 -12.94 -1.93
N ALA A 236 -1.21 -11.77 -1.43
CA ALA A 236 -0.09 -11.02 -1.97
C ALA A 236 0.86 -10.60 -0.85
N GLY A 237 2.09 -10.28 -1.20
CA GLY A 237 2.96 -9.58 -0.28
C GLY A 237 4.05 -8.85 -1.01
N LEU A 238 4.64 -7.92 -0.27
CA LEU A 238 5.72 -7.10 -0.72
C LEU A 238 6.66 -6.83 0.43
N MET A 239 7.83 -6.33 0.09
CA MET A 239 8.76 -5.88 1.08
C MET A 239 8.35 -4.49 1.59
N ASN A 240 8.38 -4.30 2.90
CA ASN A 240 7.93 -3.08 3.54
C ASN A 240 8.71 -1.86 2.97
N PRO A 241 8.05 -0.91 2.30
CA PRO A 241 8.72 0.22 1.66
C PRO A 241 9.38 1.17 2.67
N GLN A 242 9.07 1.02 3.96
CA GLN A 242 9.69 1.80 5.02
C GLN A 242 11.15 1.39 5.29
N ILE A 243 11.63 0.28 4.71
CA ILE A 243 13.04 -0.13 4.83
C ILE A 243 14.00 0.96 4.35
N ARG A 244 13.59 1.75 3.34
CA ARG A 244 14.41 2.86 2.83
C ARG A 244 14.71 3.93 3.87
N PHE A 245 13.83 4.11 4.85
CA PHE A 245 13.98 5.07 5.97
C PHE A 245 14.69 4.43 7.17
N GLY A 246 14.84 3.11 7.17
CA GLY A 246 15.45 2.35 8.24
C GLY A 246 15.16 0.86 8.11
N GLU A 247 16.20 0.04 8.14
CA GLU A 247 16.11 -1.41 8.01
C GLU A 247 15.39 -2.07 9.20
N ASP A 248 15.45 -1.46 10.37
CA ASP A 248 14.83 -1.93 11.61
C ASP A 248 14.02 -0.83 12.30
N LEU A 249 13.25 -1.23 13.32
CA LEU A 249 12.34 -0.34 14.03
C LEU A 249 13.07 0.85 14.68
N MET A 250 14.24 0.62 15.29
CA MET A 250 14.99 1.69 15.97
C MET A 250 15.55 2.70 14.98
N SER A 251 16.05 2.23 13.83
CA SER A 251 16.54 3.10 12.76
C SER A 251 15.44 3.98 12.15
N ARG A 252 14.20 3.47 12.02
CA ARG A 252 13.06 4.27 11.58
C ARG A 252 12.65 5.33 12.60
N VAL A 253 12.67 4.98 13.89
CA VAL A 253 12.44 5.95 14.96
C VAL A 253 13.48 7.06 14.91
N SER A 254 14.76 6.70 14.72
CA SER A 254 15.82 7.69 14.55
C SER A 254 15.62 8.57 13.31
N TYR A 255 15.20 7.99 12.18
CA TYR A 255 14.91 8.76 10.97
C TYR A 255 13.83 9.82 11.23
N VAL A 256 12.71 9.45 11.85
CA VAL A 256 11.66 10.42 12.20
C VAL A 256 12.15 11.50 13.16
N MET A 257 12.98 11.13 14.14
CA MET A 257 13.52 12.09 15.10
C MET A 257 14.49 13.10 14.46
N MET A 258 15.19 12.70 13.40
CA MET A 258 16.20 13.53 12.74
C MET A 258 15.66 14.31 11.54
N ASN A 259 14.58 13.86 10.92
CA ASN A 259 14.04 14.42 9.69
C ASN A 259 12.61 14.93 9.94
N PRO A 260 12.41 16.25 10.18
CA PRO A 260 11.09 16.83 10.36
C PRO A 260 10.14 16.50 9.18
N GLY A 261 8.98 15.91 9.46
CA GLY A 261 8.03 15.46 8.44
C GLY A 261 8.23 14.01 7.99
N GLY A 262 9.29 13.34 8.41
CA GLY A 262 9.57 11.94 8.09
C GLY A 262 8.48 10.96 8.56
N GLU A 263 7.70 11.32 9.59
CA GLU A 263 6.53 10.57 10.01
C GLU A 263 5.43 10.51 8.93
N ASN A 264 5.26 11.61 8.17
CA ASN A 264 4.29 11.66 7.08
C ASN A 264 4.78 10.83 5.89
N GLU A 265 6.06 10.95 5.54
CA GLU A 265 6.69 10.17 4.46
C GLU A 265 6.56 8.65 4.71
N MET A 266 6.88 8.21 5.94
CA MET A 266 6.76 6.79 6.30
C MET A 266 5.31 6.31 6.33
N THR A 267 4.38 7.19 6.74
CA THR A 267 2.94 6.88 6.77
C THR A 267 2.38 6.75 5.36
N ASP A 268 2.75 7.66 4.46
CA ASP A 268 2.34 7.61 3.06
C ASP A 268 2.92 6.39 2.35
N ALA A 269 4.19 6.06 2.61
CA ALA A 269 4.84 4.88 2.05
C ALA A 269 4.12 3.58 2.43
N VAL A 270 3.77 3.38 3.70
CA VAL A 270 3.06 2.16 4.12
C VAL A 270 1.62 2.15 3.62
N ARG A 271 0.91 3.29 3.62
CA ARG A 271 -0.47 3.37 3.10
C ARG A 271 -0.56 3.11 1.61
N ALA A 272 0.42 3.59 0.83
CA ALA A 272 0.52 3.28 -0.59
C ALA A 272 0.70 1.78 -0.81
N ALA A 273 1.67 1.16 -0.12
CA ALA A 273 1.89 -0.29 -0.20
C ALA A 273 0.66 -1.12 0.18
N LEU A 274 -0.07 -0.73 1.23
CA LEU A 274 -1.32 -1.40 1.61
C LEU A 274 -2.38 -1.28 0.52
N ASN A 275 -2.53 -0.10 -0.09
CA ASN A 275 -3.48 0.10 -1.18
C ASN A 275 -3.11 -0.72 -2.42
N ASP A 276 -1.82 -0.81 -2.74
CA ASP A 276 -1.31 -1.61 -3.86
C ASP A 276 -1.56 -3.10 -3.63
N LEU A 277 -1.27 -3.61 -2.42
CA LEU A 277 -1.56 -5.00 -2.05
C LEU A 277 -3.05 -5.31 -2.15
N VAL A 278 -3.91 -4.44 -1.63
CA VAL A 278 -5.37 -4.60 -1.77
C VAL A 278 -5.78 -4.62 -3.24
N GLY A 279 -5.20 -3.75 -4.07
CA GLY A 279 -5.44 -3.76 -5.51
C GLY A 279 -5.00 -5.06 -6.19
N GLU A 280 -3.85 -5.61 -5.80
CA GLU A 280 -3.31 -6.87 -6.35
C GLU A 280 -4.21 -8.06 -6.01
N VAL A 281 -4.57 -8.24 -4.74
CA VAL A 281 -5.43 -9.37 -4.31
C VAL A 281 -6.85 -9.28 -4.86
N VAL A 282 -7.42 -8.07 -4.95
CA VAL A 282 -8.75 -7.86 -5.55
C VAL A 282 -8.74 -8.20 -7.04
N LYS A 283 -7.68 -7.80 -7.76
CA LYS A 283 -7.51 -8.11 -9.18
C LYS A 283 -7.33 -9.62 -9.41
N GLU A 284 -6.53 -10.29 -8.58
CA GLU A 284 -6.31 -11.73 -8.66
C GLU A 284 -7.61 -12.51 -8.41
N ALA A 285 -8.37 -12.12 -7.38
CA ALA A 285 -9.66 -12.71 -7.05
C ALA A 285 -10.81 -12.29 -8.00
N LYS A 286 -10.54 -11.39 -8.97
CA LYS A 286 -11.53 -10.85 -9.93
C LYS A 286 -12.75 -10.20 -9.27
N ILE A 287 -12.52 -9.51 -8.16
CA ILE A 287 -13.54 -8.76 -7.43
C ILE A 287 -13.45 -7.28 -7.82
N THR A 288 -14.55 -6.53 -7.68
CA THR A 288 -14.55 -5.07 -7.86
C THR A 288 -14.31 -4.39 -6.52
N ARG A 289 -13.31 -3.50 -6.46
CA ARG A 289 -13.11 -2.63 -5.30
C ARG A 289 -14.07 -1.45 -5.39
N GLU A 290 -15.11 -1.44 -4.57
CA GLU A 290 -15.93 -0.25 -4.36
C GLU A 290 -15.13 0.79 -3.56
N ARG A 291 -15.37 2.07 -3.86
CA ARG A 291 -14.57 3.21 -3.39
C ARG A 291 -14.89 3.62 -1.96
#